data_AF-A0A1M7J359-F1
#
_entry.id   AF-A0A1M7J359-F1
#
_cell.length_a   1.000
_cell.length_b   1.000
_cell.length_c   1.000
_cell.angle_alpha   90.00
_cell.angle_beta   90.00
_cell.angle_gamma   90.00
#
_symmetry.space_group_name_H-M   'P 1'
#
loop_
_entity.id
_entity.type
_entity.pdbx_description
1 polymer ?
#
loop_
_entity_poly.entity_id
_entity_poly.type
_entity_poly.pdbx_seq_one_letter_code
_entity_poly.pdbx_strand_id
1 'polypeptide(L)'
;MGDTGSLLIGFFIGFCTLKFLSMDATLLSNFTFKAENKLIIIFAILFMPLFDMCRVIGIRLVSGKSPFKADRNHIHHILIDSGLSHFKVAMTLGFLNYVIIIISLWLSSFLDSFQMSFFLMFLNVVMLLFFSLLKELTVFNVGRIFTSKFNYFLLKKNEKSEL
;
A
#
# COMPACT_ATOMS: atom_id res chain seq x y z
N MET A 1 -13.04 10.09 -8.18
CA MET A 1 -12.89 11.33 -7.39
C MET A 1 -12.17 12.33 -8.27
N GLY A 2 -12.60 13.60 -8.31
CA GLY A 2 -11.89 14.64 -9.05
C GLY A 2 -10.74 15.25 -8.25
N ASP A 3 -9.90 16.06 -8.89
CA ASP A 3 -8.70 16.66 -8.30
C ASP A 3 -9.02 17.48 -7.04
N THR A 4 -10.08 18.29 -7.08
CA THR A 4 -10.55 19.11 -5.94
C THR A 4 -10.84 18.26 -4.70
N GLY A 5 -11.48 17.09 -4.87
CA GLY A 5 -11.81 16.22 -3.74
C GLY A 5 -10.57 15.59 -3.10
N SER A 6 -9.60 15.18 -3.92
CA SER A 6 -8.35 14.58 -3.43
C SER A 6 -7.49 15.59 -2.66
N LEU A 7 -7.41 16.84 -3.14
CA LEU A 7 -6.66 17.91 -2.48
C LEU A 7 -7.30 18.30 -1.15
N LEU A 8 -8.63 18.42 -1.10
CA LEU A 8 -9.36 18.74 0.13
C LEU A 8 -9.15 17.64 1.19
N ILE A 9 -9.25 16.36 0.82
CA ILE A 9 -9.00 15.25 1.75
C ILE A 9 -7.55 15.26 2.23
N GLY A 10 -6.58 15.47 1.34
CA GLY A 10 -5.18 15.60 1.70
C GLY A 10 -4.92 16.74 2.68
N PHE A 11 -5.56 17.90 2.47
CA PHE A 11 -5.50 19.05 3.37
C PHE A 11 -6.03 18.70 4.77
N PHE A 12 -7.20 18.05 4.87
CA PHE A 12 -7.75 17.65 6.17
C PHE A 12 -6.85 16.65 6.89
N ILE A 13 -6.29 15.66 6.19
CA ILE A 13 -5.36 14.69 6.77
C ILE A 13 -4.11 15.41 7.30
N GLY A 14 -3.53 16.33 6.52
CA GLY A 14 -2.38 17.13 6.93
C GLY A 14 -2.68 18.00 8.15
N PHE A 15 -3.82 18.71 8.14
CA PHE A 15 -4.26 19.53 9.26
C PHE A 15 -4.47 18.72 10.54
N CYS A 16 -5.15 17.57 10.46
CA CYS A 16 -5.35 16.67 11.60
C CYS A 16 -4.02 16.12 12.13
N THR A 17 -3.09 15.79 11.22
CA THR A 17 -1.74 15.31 11.58
C THR A 17 -0.96 16.37 12.35
N LEU A 18 -0.97 17.62 11.88
CA LEU A 18 -0.32 18.74 12.56
C LEU A 18 -0.96 19.02 13.92
N LYS A 19 -2.30 19.02 14.00
CA LYS A 19 -3.02 19.20 15.27
C LYS A 19 -2.65 18.12 16.27
N PHE A 20 -2.59 16.86 15.85
CA PHE A 20 -2.19 15.74 16.71
C PHE A 20 -0.72 15.87 17.15
N LEU A 21 0.17 16.29 16.25
CA LEU A 21 1.57 16.53 16.58
C LEU A 21 1.74 17.61 17.66
N SER A 22 0.97 18.69 17.57
CA SER A 22 0.99 19.82 18.52
C SER A 22 0.29 19.58 19.85
N MET A 23 -0.34 18.42 20.10
CA MET A 23 -0.97 18.13 21.39
C MET A 23 0.05 17.98 22.52
N ASP A 24 -0.26 18.52 23.71
CA ASP A 24 0.60 18.40 24.89
C ASP A 24 0.69 16.95 25.42
N ALA A 25 1.79 16.65 26.09
CA ALA A 25 2.06 15.33 26.68
C ALA A 25 1.02 14.91 27.73
N THR A 26 0.43 15.87 28.45
CA THR A 26 -0.61 15.65 29.47
C THR A 26 -1.95 15.22 28.88
N LEU A 27 -2.27 15.67 27.66
CA LEU A 27 -3.42 15.16 26.93
C LEU A 27 -3.13 13.77 26.36
N LEU A 28 -1.87 13.52 25.99
CA LEU A 28 -1.44 12.23 25.47
C LEU A 28 -1.43 11.12 26.52
N SER A 29 -1.20 11.43 27.80
CA SER A 29 -1.18 10.42 28.87
C SER A 29 -2.53 9.73 29.10
N ASN A 30 -3.62 10.26 28.55
CA ASN A 30 -4.93 9.61 28.56
C ASN A 30 -5.07 8.51 27.49
N PHE A 31 -4.13 8.40 26.56
CA PHE A 31 -4.15 7.38 25.51
C PHE A 31 -3.32 6.16 25.91
N THR A 32 -3.62 5.02 25.28
CA THR A 32 -2.97 3.73 25.54
C THR A 32 -1.50 3.67 25.08
N PHE A 33 -1.01 4.67 24.36
CA PHE A 33 0.33 4.66 23.77
C PHE A 33 1.28 5.65 24.43
N LYS A 34 2.59 5.35 24.43
CA LYS A 34 3.62 6.25 25.00
C LYS A 34 3.70 7.56 24.23
N ALA A 35 3.84 8.68 24.94
CA ALA A 35 3.88 10.01 24.33
C ALA A 35 5.02 10.21 23.32
N GLU A 36 6.15 9.54 23.53
CA GLU A 36 7.30 9.53 22.61
C GLU A 36 6.98 8.91 21.23
N ASN A 37 6.02 8.00 21.16
CA ASN A 37 5.67 7.26 19.94
C ASN A 37 4.68 8.03 19.04
N LYS A 38 4.38 9.28 19.36
CA LYS A 38 3.40 10.10 18.62
C LYS A 38 3.68 10.14 17.11
N LEU A 39 4.94 10.39 16.72
CA LEU A 39 5.34 10.43 15.32
C LEU A 39 5.17 9.06 14.64
N ILE A 40 5.56 8.00 15.33
CA ILE A 40 5.47 6.62 14.85
C ILE A 40 4.01 6.24 14.56
N ILE A 41 3.09 6.68 15.41
CA ILE A 41 1.65 6.42 15.23
C ILE A 41 1.10 7.16 14.02
N ILE A 42 1.53 8.40 13.76
CA ILE A 42 1.18 9.12 12.53
C ILE A 42 1.63 8.32 11.30
N PHE A 43 2.88 7.82 11.32
CA PHE A 43 3.40 6.96 10.25
C PHE A 43 2.59 5.68 10.08
N ALA A 44 2.15 5.06 11.18
CA ALA A 44 1.29 3.87 11.12
C ALA A 44 -0.09 4.18 10.52
N ILE A 45 -0.69 5.33 10.84
CA ILE A 45 -1.98 5.77 10.29
C ILE A 45 -1.88 5.99 8.78
N LEU A 46 -0.78 6.61 8.34
CA LEU A 46 -0.51 6.92 6.93
C LEU A 46 0.35 5.85 6.24
N PHE A 47 0.45 4.65 6.82
CA PHE A 47 1.42 3.65 6.37
C PHE A 47 1.20 3.25 4.92
N MET A 48 -0.01 2.83 4.55
CA MET A 48 -0.30 2.39 3.17
C MET A 48 -0.05 3.47 2.11
N PRO A 49 -0.57 4.71 2.21
CA PRO A 49 -0.30 5.74 1.21
C PRO A 49 1.18 6.18 1.17
N LEU A 50 1.86 6.28 2.31
CA LEU A 50 3.28 6.63 2.36
C LEU A 50 4.14 5.52 1.75
N PHE A 51 3.85 4.27 2.11
CA PHE A 51 4.54 3.10 1.57
C PHE A 51 4.44 3.04 0.04
N ASP A 52 3.23 3.20 -0.51
CA ASP A 52 3.00 3.17 -1.95
C ASP A 52 3.77 4.30 -2.67
N MET A 53 3.72 5.51 -2.11
CA MET A 53 4.46 6.66 -2.63
C MET A 53 5.98 6.40 -2.62
N CYS A 54 6.54 5.99 -1.48
CA CYS A 54 7.97 5.71 -1.33
C CYS A 54 8.43 4.60 -2.27
N ARG A 55 7.66 3.52 -2.39
CA ARG A 55 7.95 2.40 -3.29
C ARG A 55 7.99 2.86 -4.75
N VAL A 56 6.96 3.57 -5.21
CA VAL A 56 6.88 4.01 -6.61
C VAL A 56 7.99 5.01 -6.93
N ILE A 57 8.28 5.95 -6.03
CA ILE A 57 9.40 6.89 -6.19
C ILE A 57 10.74 6.12 -6.23
N GLY A 58 10.96 5.17 -5.33
CA GLY A 58 12.18 4.35 -5.30
C GLY A 58 12.41 3.57 -6.59
N ILE A 59 11.37 2.91 -7.11
CA ILE A 59 11.42 2.21 -8.40
C ILE A 59 11.80 3.17 -9.54
N ARG A 60 11.26 4.40 -9.54
CA ARG A 60 11.58 5.40 -10.58
C ARG A 60 13.02 5.88 -10.50
N LEU A 61 13.52 6.15 -9.29
CA LEU A 61 14.90 6.59 -9.07
C LEU A 61 15.90 5.54 -9.56
N VAL A 62 15.68 4.26 -9.22
CA VAL A 62 16.51 3.14 -9.72
C VAL A 62 16.41 3.00 -11.24
N SER A 63 15.26 3.33 -11.83
CA SER A 63 15.05 3.30 -13.29
C SER A 63 15.53 4.55 -14.03
N GLY A 64 16.16 5.51 -13.34
CA GLY A 64 16.61 6.79 -13.94
C GLY A 64 15.47 7.70 -14.43
N LYS A 65 14.23 7.48 -13.98
CA LYS A 65 13.04 8.26 -14.37
C LYS A 65 12.77 9.37 -13.35
N SER A 66 12.25 10.50 -13.81
CA SER A 66 11.84 11.60 -12.94
C SER A 66 10.77 11.15 -11.92
N PRO A 67 10.91 11.50 -10.63
CA PRO A 67 9.98 11.10 -9.58
C PRO A 67 8.59 11.74 -9.71
N PHE A 68 8.44 12.82 -10.47
CA PHE A 68 7.19 13.59 -10.60
C PHE A 68 6.33 13.19 -11.80
N LYS A 69 6.75 12.19 -12.60
CA LYS A 69 5.97 11.74 -13.75
C LYS A 69 4.84 10.81 -13.30
N ALA A 70 3.62 11.04 -13.78
CA ALA A 70 2.46 10.18 -13.50
C ALA A 70 2.74 8.74 -13.95
N ASP A 71 2.35 7.75 -13.14
CA ASP A 71 2.61 6.33 -13.37
C ASP A 71 1.43 5.48 -12.90
N ARG A 72 1.34 4.25 -13.42
CA ARG A 72 0.33 3.25 -13.05
C ARG A 72 0.87 2.17 -12.11
N ASN A 73 2.09 2.33 -11.60
CA ASN A 73 2.74 1.35 -10.71
C ASN A 73 2.27 1.36 -9.25
N HIS A 74 1.25 2.17 -8.93
CA HIS A 74 0.63 2.20 -7.62
C HIS A 74 -0.02 0.85 -7.29
N ILE A 75 0.05 0.46 -6.02
CA ILE A 75 -0.44 -0.83 -5.53
C ILE A 75 -1.88 -1.11 -5.96
N HIS A 76 -2.75 -0.09 -5.92
CA HIS A 76 -4.14 -0.27 -6.29
C HIS A 76 -4.29 -0.67 -7.76
N HIS A 77 -3.49 -0.10 -8.66
CA HIS A 77 -3.51 -0.46 -10.08
C HIS A 77 -3.00 -1.89 -10.29
N ILE A 78 -1.91 -2.28 -9.61
CA ILE A 78 -1.38 -3.65 -9.67
C ILE A 78 -2.45 -4.68 -9.24
N LEU A 79 -3.21 -4.37 -8.17
CA LEU A 79 -4.29 -5.23 -7.70
C LEU A 79 -5.50 -5.24 -8.64
N ILE A 80 -5.86 -4.12 -9.25
CA ILE A 80 -6.93 -4.07 -10.26
C ILE A 80 -6.53 -4.88 -11.50
N ASP A 81 -5.31 -4.70 -11.99
CA ASP A 81 -4.77 -5.41 -13.15
C ASP A 81 -4.64 -6.93 -12.89
N SER A 82 -4.57 -7.34 -11.61
CA SER A 82 -4.63 -8.74 -11.18
C SER A 82 -6.02 -9.40 -11.25
N GLY A 83 -7.06 -8.62 -11.57
CA GLY A 83 -8.45 -9.09 -11.69
C GLY A 83 -9.36 -8.76 -10.51
N LEU A 84 -8.91 -7.96 -9.54
CA LEU A 84 -9.76 -7.50 -8.43
C LEU A 84 -10.59 -6.29 -8.86
N SER A 85 -11.83 -6.20 -8.37
CA SER A 85 -12.65 -5.01 -8.60
C SER A 85 -12.13 -3.82 -7.79
N HIS A 86 -12.28 -2.61 -8.33
CA HIS A 86 -11.88 -1.36 -7.67
C HIS A 86 -12.34 -1.27 -6.20
N PHE A 87 -13.59 -1.67 -5.92
CA PHE A 87 -14.15 -1.66 -4.58
C PHE A 87 -13.46 -2.66 -3.63
N LYS A 88 -13.19 -3.89 -4.10
CA LYS A 88 -12.49 -4.91 -3.31
C LYS A 88 -11.06 -4.47 -2.98
N VAL A 89 -10.38 -3.83 -3.93
CA VAL A 89 -9.02 -3.28 -3.73
C VAL A 89 -9.03 -2.19 -2.67
N ALA A 90 -9.97 -1.24 -2.74
CA ALA A 90 -10.09 -0.18 -1.73
C ALA A 90 -10.35 -0.76 -0.33
N MET A 91 -11.28 -1.72 -0.21
CA MET A 91 -11.60 -2.35 1.06
C MET A 91 -10.44 -3.17 1.64
N THR A 92 -9.74 -3.94 0.80
CA THR A 92 -8.59 -4.75 1.26
C THR A 92 -7.43 -3.87 1.73
N LEU A 93 -7.07 -2.83 0.98
CA LEU A 93 -6.02 -1.88 1.37
C LEU A 93 -6.40 -1.10 2.64
N GLY A 94 -7.66 -0.67 2.75
CA GLY A 94 -8.17 0.02 3.93
C GLY A 94 -8.18 -0.88 5.16
N PHE A 95 -8.60 -2.13 5.02
CA PHE A 95 -8.60 -3.12 6.10
C PHE A 95 -7.18 -3.44 6.57
N LEU A 96 -6.24 -3.65 5.64
CA LEU A 96 -4.83 -3.86 5.98
C LEU A 96 -4.25 -2.66 6.74
N ASN A 97 -4.52 -1.43 6.29
CA ASN A 97 -4.08 -0.24 7.01
C ASN A 97 -4.67 -0.17 8.42
N TYR A 98 -5.96 -0.48 8.57
CA TYR A 98 -6.64 -0.49 9.86
C TYR A 98 -6.03 -1.52 10.84
N VAL A 99 -5.71 -2.72 10.37
CA VAL A 99 -5.03 -3.75 11.18
C VAL A 99 -3.64 -3.26 11.61
N ILE A 100 -2.87 -2.65 10.70
CA ILE A 100 -1.55 -2.08 11.03
C ILE A 100 -1.66 -1.01 12.12
N ILE A 101 -2.68 -0.14 12.05
CA ILE A 101 -2.93 0.89 13.07
C ILE A 101 -3.20 0.26 14.43
N ILE A 102 -4.11 -0.71 14.51
CA ILE A 102 -4.45 -1.37 15.78
C ILE A 102 -3.22 -2.04 16.40
N ILE A 103 -2.48 -2.81 15.60
CA ILE A 103 -1.27 -3.50 16.08
C ILE A 103 -0.24 -2.47 16.55
N SER A 104 -0.04 -1.39 15.80
CA SER A 104 0.92 -0.34 16.15
C SER A 104 0.53 0.39 17.44
N LEU A 105 -0.76 0.69 17.64
CA LEU A 105 -1.26 1.31 18.87
C LEU A 105 -1.09 0.39 20.08
N TRP A 106 -1.42 -0.89 19.92
CA TRP A 106 -1.28 -1.88 20.98
C TRP A 106 0.19 -2.09 21.36
N LEU A 107 1.06 -2.25 20.37
CA LEU A 107 2.49 -2.48 20.57
C LEU A 107 3.21 -1.25 21.15
N SER A 108 2.76 -0.04 20.79
CA SER A 108 3.26 1.24 21.31
C SER A 108 3.02 1.44 22.82
N SER A 109 2.13 0.65 23.42
CA SER A 109 1.95 0.64 24.88
C SER A 109 3.09 -0.05 25.61
N PHE A 110 3.75 -1.02 24.95
CA PHE A 110 4.82 -1.84 25.52
C PHE A 110 6.20 -1.38 25.07
N LEU A 111 6.37 -1.10 23.78
CA LEU A 111 7.67 -0.83 23.17
C LEU A 111 8.08 0.63 23.27
N ASP A 112 9.38 0.87 23.36
CA ASP A 112 9.97 2.21 23.27
C ASP A 112 10.07 2.67 21.81
N SER A 113 10.31 3.97 21.62
CA SER A 113 10.43 4.60 20.30
C SER A 113 11.43 3.93 19.35
N PHE A 114 12.60 3.49 19.84
CA PHE A 114 13.59 2.77 19.05
C PHE A 114 13.05 1.42 18.55
N GLN A 115 12.44 0.63 19.43
CA GLN A 115 11.92 -0.70 19.09
C GLN A 115 10.75 -0.59 18.11
N MET A 116 9.88 0.40 18.30
CA MET A 116 8.79 0.70 17.38
C MET A 116 9.28 1.12 15.99
N SER A 117 10.40 1.87 15.91
CA SER A 117 11.02 2.21 14.63
C SER A 117 11.52 0.96 13.89
N PHE A 118 12.21 0.06 14.59
CA PHE A 118 12.61 -1.24 14.02
C PHE A 118 11.43 -2.07 13.54
N PHE A 119 10.35 -2.11 14.32
CA PHE A 119 9.12 -2.80 13.93
C PHE A 119 8.52 -2.22 12.63
N LEU A 120 8.41 -0.90 12.50
CA LEU A 120 7.91 -0.28 11.27
C LEU A 120 8.84 -0.51 10.08
N MET A 121 10.17 -0.47 10.27
CA MET A 121 11.12 -0.79 9.21
C MET A 121 10.99 -2.24 8.75
N PHE A 122 10.88 -3.17 9.69
CA PHE A 122 10.64 -4.58 9.40
C PHE A 122 9.34 -4.77 8.62
N LEU A 123 8.25 -4.15 9.05
CA LEU A 123 6.96 -4.18 8.35
C LEU A 123 7.06 -3.64 6.92
N ASN A 124 7.79 -2.53 6.71
CA ASN A 124 8.05 -2.00 5.37
C ASN A 124 8.75 -3.02 4.46
N VAL A 125 9.80 -3.68 4.96
CA VAL A 125 10.53 -4.70 4.19
C VAL A 125 9.63 -5.90 3.87
N VAL A 126 8.86 -6.39 4.83
CA VAL A 126 7.90 -7.48 4.61
C VAL A 126 6.87 -7.11 3.54
N MET A 127 6.32 -5.89 3.60
CA MET A 127 5.37 -5.41 2.60
C MET A 127 6.01 -5.27 1.21
N LEU A 128 7.26 -4.79 1.12
CA LEU A 128 8.00 -4.74 -0.16
C LEU A 128 8.16 -6.13 -0.77
N LEU A 129 8.58 -7.11 0.04
CA LEU A 129 8.73 -8.50 -0.38
C LEU A 129 7.39 -9.08 -0.82
N PHE A 130 6.34 -8.92 -0.02
CA PHE A 130 4.99 -9.39 -0.35
C PHE A 130 4.49 -8.81 -1.68
N PHE A 131 4.66 -7.51 -1.92
CA PHE A 131 4.26 -6.90 -3.19
C PHE A 131 5.14 -7.30 -4.37
N SER A 132 6.44 -7.54 -4.16
CA SER A 132 7.31 -8.07 -5.21
C SER A 132 6.88 -9.46 -5.64
N LEU A 133 6.55 -10.32 -4.68
CA LEU A 133 6.01 -11.67 -4.92
C LEU A 133 4.65 -11.62 -5.63
N LEU A 134 3.73 -10.77 -5.16
CA LEU A 134 2.45 -10.58 -5.83
C LEU A 134 2.61 -10.14 -7.29
N LYS A 135 3.56 -9.23 -7.57
CA LYS A 135 3.84 -8.79 -8.93
C LYS A 135 4.34 -9.94 -9.81
N GLU A 136 5.19 -10.81 -9.27
CA GLU A 136 5.70 -11.97 -10.01
C GLU A 136 4.59 -12.99 -10.28
N LEU A 137 3.74 -13.26 -9.30
CA LEU A 137 2.57 -14.13 -9.44
C LEU A 137 1.55 -13.60 -10.45
N THR A 138 1.30 -12.28 -10.48
CA THR A 138 0.37 -11.70 -11.45
C THR A 138 0.91 -11.74 -12.87
N VAL A 139 2.19 -11.42 -13.08
CA VAL A 139 2.86 -11.58 -14.39
C VAL A 139 2.82 -13.04 -14.84
N PHE A 140 3.11 -13.98 -13.95
CA PHE A 140 3.06 -15.42 -14.26
C PHE A 140 1.63 -15.88 -14.61
N ASN A 141 0.62 -15.46 -13.84
CA ASN A 141 -0.76 -15.88 -14.07
C ASN A 141 -1.35 -15.29 -15.36
N VAL A 142 -1.04 -14.03 -15.69
CA VAL A 142 -1.41 -13.41 -16.98
C VAL A 142 -0.74 -14.14 -18.14
N GLY A 143 0.55 -14.47 -18.03
CA GLY A 143 1.26 -15.28 -19.03
C GLY A 143 0.59 -16.63 -19.24
N ARG A 144 0.21 -17.30 -18.15
CA ARG A 144 -0.42 -18.63 -18.17
C ARG A 144 -1.84 -18.61 -18.77
N ILE A 145 -2.67 -17.62 -18.44
CA ILE A 145 -4.00 -17.41 -19.05
C ILE A 145 -3.87 -17.11 -20.54
N PHE A 146 -2.88 -16.32 -20.95
CA PHE A 146 -2.66 -16.01 -22.35
C PHE A 146 -2.29 -17.27 -23.15
N THR A 147 -1.36 -18.09 -22.63
CA THR A 147 -1.02 -19.38 -23.26
C THR A 147 -2.19 -20.36 -23.29
N SER A 148 -3.04 -20.43 -22.24
CA SER A 148 -4.16 -21.38 -22.25
C SER A 148 -5.25 -20.97 -23.24
N LYS A 149 -5.55 -19.67 -23.34
CA LYS A 149 -6.53 -19.12 -24.28
C LYS A 149 -6.03 -19.22 -25.72
N PHE A 150 -4.73 -19.03 -25.94
CA PHE A 150 -4.09 -19.20 -27.23
C PHE A 150 -4.07 -20.68 -27.67
N ASN A 151 -3.72 -21.61 -26.78
CA ASN A 151 -3.78 -23.05 -27.09
C ASN A 151 -5.21 -23.53 -27.37
N TYR A 152 -6.21 -23.06 -26.61
CA TYR A 152 -7.61 -23.36 -26.91
C TYR A 152 -8.04 -22.83 -28.29
N PHE A 153 -7.58 -21.64 -28.66
CA PHE A 153 -7.85 -21.07 -29.98
C PHE A 153 -7.18 -21.87 -31.12
N LEU A 154 -5.94 -22.33 -30.92
CA LEU A 154 -5.24 -23.17 -31.90
C LEU A 154 -5.89 -24.55 -32.06
N LEU A 155 -6.29 -25.20 -30.98
CA LEU A 155 -7.00 -26.48 -31.02
C LEU A 155 -8.32 -26.37 -31.78
N LYS A 156 -9.11 -25.32 -31.50
CA LYS A 156 -10.38 -25.06 -32.19
C LYS A 156 -10.21 -24.67 -33.67
N LYS A 157 -9.05 -24.13 -34.05
CA LYS A 157 -8.72 -23.83 -35.45
C LYS A 157 -8.38 -25.10 -36.22
N ASN A 158 -7.65 -26.04 -35.60
CA ASN A 158 -7.31 -27.32 -36.22
C ASN A 158 -8.53 -28.24 -36.39
N GLU A 159 -9.48 -28.26 -35.46
CA GLU A 159 -10.74 -29.02 -35.61
C GLU A 159 -11.62 -28.52 -36.78
N LYS A 160 -11.48 -27.25 -37.18
CA LYS A 160 -12.25 -26.67 -38.29
C LYS A 160 -11.61 -26.85 -39.67
N SER A 161 -10.36 -27.29 -39.74
CA SER A 161 -9.66 -27.54 -41.01
C SER A 161 -9.73 -29.01 -41.47
N GLU A 162 -10.27 -29.90 -40.62
CA GLU A 162 -10.46 -31.33 -40.93
C GLU A 162 -11.92 -31.68 -41.33
N LEU A 163 -12.78 -30.68 -41.49
CA LEU A 163 -14.15 -30.76 -42.03
C LEU A 163 -14.23 -30.00 -43.36
#